data_AF-A0A7W4FG82-F1
#
_entry.id   AF-A0A7W4FG82-F1
#
_cell.length_a   1.000
_cell.length_b   1.000
_cell.length_c   1.000
_cell.angle_alpha   90.00
_cell.angle_beta   90.00
_cell.angle_gamma   90.00
#
_symmetry.space_group_name_H-M   'P 1'
#
loop_
_entity.id
_entity.type
_entity.pdbx_description
1 polymer ?
#
loop_
_entity_poly.entity_id
_entity_poly.type
_entity_poly.pdbx_seq_one_letter_code
_entity_poly.pdbx_strand_id
1 'polypeptide(L)'
;MLNHPLTQALSLAWKLLTVLILPVIMAVYVEVVDTYYIAFSFSDLDQGKNLHKWAILGIYLLFLLCWNRLNPHVINTLKKMEY
;
A
#
# COMPACT_ATOMS: atom_id res chain seq x y z
N MET A 1 6.19 17.88 -25.13
CA MET A 1 6.44 18.47 -23.79
C MET A 1 5.35 18.16 -22.75
N LEU A 2 4.17 17.65 -23.13
CA LEU A 2 3.11 17.21 -22.18
C LEU A 2 3.45 15.95 -21.36
N ASN A 3 4.41 15.14 -21.81
CA ASN A 3 4.77 13.88 -21.13
C ASN A 3 5.53 14.14 -19.82
N HIS A 4 6.40 15.14 -19.79
CA HIS A 4 7.27 15.42 -18.64
C HIS A 4 6.53 15.66 -17.30
N PRO A 5 5.45 16.47 -17.23
CA PRO A 5 4.69 16.65 -15.99
C PRO A 5 3.89 15.40 -15.60
N LEU A 6 3.37 14.64 -16.58
CA LEU A 6 2.63 13.40 -16.32
C LEU A 6 3.54 12.30 -15.77
N THR A 7 4.74 12.12 -16.33
CA THR A 7 5.72 11.14 -15.85
C THR A 7 6.20 11.48 -14.43
N GLN A 8 6.37 12.77 -14.12
CA GLN A 8 6.67 13.23 -12.76
C GLN A 8 5.52 12.99 -11.78
N ALA A 9 4.28 13.29 -12.18
CA ALA A 9 3.10 13.03 -11.36
C ALA A 9 2.93 11.52 -11.09
N LEU A 10 3.13 10.66 -12.09
CA LEU A 10 3.10 9.20 -11.92
C LEU A 10 4.22 8.69 -10.99
N SER A 11 5.43 9.23 -11.13
CA SER A 11 6.55 8.88 -10.24
C SER A 11 6.26 9.28 -8.79
N LEU A 12 5.68 10.47 -8.59
CA LEU A 12 5.26 10.93 -7.26
C LEU A 12 4.14 10.06 -6.69
N ALA A 13 3.10 9.76 -7.49
CA ALA A 13 2.01 8.88 -7.10
C ALA A 13 2.51 7.47 -6.74
N TRP A 14 3.46 6.91 -7.51
CA TRP A 14 4.07 5.62 -7.23
C TRP A 14 4.81 5.59 -5.88
N LYS A 15 5.51 6.67 -5.53
CA LYS A 15 6.17 6.81 -4.21
C LYS A 15 5.15 6.97 -3.09
N LEU A 16 4.16 7.83 -3.29
CA LEU A 16 3.10 8.08 -2.30
C LEU A 16 2.24 6.84 -2.04
N LEU A 17 2.15 5.91 -3.00
CA LEU A 17 1.45 4.64 -2.83
C LEU A 17 1.94 3.88 -1.59
N THR A 18 3.21 3.97 -1.22
CA THR A 18 3.77 3.32 -0.01
C THR A 18 3.16 3.83 1.29
N VAL A 19 2.65 5.06 1.30
CA VAL A 19 1.98 5.67 2.45
C VAL A 19 0.47 5.45 2.34
N LEU A 20 -0.08 5.68 1.15
CA LEU A 20 -1.53 5.60 0.89
C LEU A 20 -2.09 4.18 1.02
N ILE A 21 -1.25 3.16 0.87
CA ILE A 21 -1.70 1.77 0.98
C ILE A 21 -2.01 1.36 2.42
N LEU A 22 -1.43 2.04 3.43
CA LEU A 22 -1.61 1.67 4.83
C LEU A 22 -3.09 1.74 5.29
N PRO A 23 -3.83 2.85 5.08
CA PRO A 23 -5.26 2.89 5.41
C PRO A 23 -6.08 1.90 4.60
N VAL A 24 -5.70 1.59 3.35
CA VAL A 24 -6.36 0.58 2.52
C VAL A 24 -6.17 -0.82 3.12
N ILE A 25 -4.96 -1.18 3.54
CA ILE A 25 -4.67 -2.45 4.21
C ILE A 25 -5.49 -2.56 5.49
N MET A 26 -5.58 -1.49 6.29
CA MET A 26 -6.37 -1.50 7.52
C MET A 26 -7.85 -1.75 7.24
N ALA A 27 -8.44 -1.05 6.27
CA ALA A 27 -9.84 -1.21 5.91
C ALA A 27 -10.14 -2.62 5.40
N VAL A 28 -9.34 -3.12 4.44
CA VAL A 28 -9.49 -4.48 3.90
C VAL A 28 -9.31 -5.52 5.00
N TYR A 29 -8.34 -5.33 5.90
CA TYR A 29 -8.12 -6.28 7.00
C TYR A 29 -9.32 -6.35 7.93
N VAL A 30 -9.87 -5.20 8.35
CA VAL A 30 -11.06 -5.15 9.21
C VAL A 30 -12.24 -5.85 8.52
N GLU A 31 -12.51 -5.51 7.26
CA GLU A 31 -13.63 -6.09 6.50
C GLU A 31 -13.49 -7.61 6.31
N VAL A 32 -12.27 -8.10 6.06
CA VAL A 32 -12.00 -9.55 5.94
C VAL A 32 -12.18 -10.25 7.28
N VAL A 33 -11.70 -9.68 8.39
CA VAL A 33 -11.85 -10.32 9.71
C VAL A 33 -13.32 -10.34 10.13
N ASP A 34 -14.03 -9.22 9.92
CA ASP A 34 -15.46 -9.07 10.20
C ASP A 34 -16.31 -10.10 9.43
N THR A 35 -16.01 -10.27 8.13
CA THR A 35 -16.77 -11.17 7.25
C THR A 35 -16.50 -12.64 7.52
N TYR A 36 -15.24 -13.03 7.76
CA TYR A 36 -14.83 -14.44 7.73
C TYR A 36 -14.58 -15.07 9.09
N TYR A 37 -14.34 -14.28 10.15
CA TYR A 37 -13.90 -14.82 11.43
C TYR A 37 -14.82 -14.45 12.59
N ILE A 38 -14.96 -13.15 12.87
CA ILE A 38 -15.71 -12.67 14.03
C ILE A 38 -16.08 -11.20 13.80
N ALA A 39 -17.20 -10.75 14.38
CA ALA A 39 -17.58 -9.35 14.35
C ALA A 39 -16.41 -8.49 14.85
N PHE A 40 -15.83 -7.69 13.96
CA PHE A 40 -14.56 -7.00 14.20
C PHE A 40 -14.61 -5.61 13.60
N SER A 41 -14.41 -4.61 14.45
CA SER A 41 -14.49 -3.20 14.07
C SER A 41 -13.12 -2.51 14.14
N PHE A 42 -13.04 -1.30 13.61
CA PHE A 42 -11.84 -0.47 13.76
C PHE A 42 -11.50 -0.16 15.23
N SER A 43 -12.48 -0.04 16.12
CA SER A 43 -12.20 0.15 17.55
C SER A 43 -11.56 -1.09 18.17
N ASP A 44 -11.94 -2.29 17.70
CA ASP A 44 -11.32 -3.54 18.13
C ASP A 44 -9.91 -3.69 17.57
N LEU A 45 -9.61 -3.08 16.42
CA LEU A 45 -8.23 -3.04 15.92
C LEU A 45 -7.34 -2.13 16.77
N ASP A 46 -7.87 -0.99 17.23
CA ASP A 46 -7.13 -0.04 18.05
C ASP A 46 -6.93 -0.56 19.48
N GLN A 47 -7.96 -1.13 20.08
CA GLN A 47 -7.93 -1.70 21.44
C GLN A 47 -7.44 -3.15 21.48
N GLY A 48 -7.43 -3.84 20.34
CA GLY A 48 -7.26 -5.28 20.26
C GLY A 48 -5.84 -5.77 20.50
N LYS A 49 -5.76 -7.09 20.64
CA LYS A 49 -4.51 -7.82 20.87
C LYS A 49 -3.47 -7.47 19.81
N ASN A 50 -2.22 -7.36 20.25
CA ASN A 50 -1.07 -7.04 19.40
C ASN A 50 -0.97 -7.90 18.12
N LEU A 51 -1.53 -9.11 18.12
CA LEU A 51 -1.55 -10.01 16.96
C LEU A 51 -2.10 -9.35 15.68
N HIS A 52 -3.25 -8.66 15.75
CA HIS A 52 -3.85 -8.04 14.55
C HIS A 52 -3.00 -6.88 14.03
N LYS A 53 -2.39 -6.12 14.94
CA LYS A 53 -1.45 -5.05 14.61
C LYS A 53 -0.19 -5.60 13.93
N TRP A 54 0.35 -6.71 14.44
CA TRP A 54 1.47 -7.43 13.81
C TRP A 54 1.10 -8.01 12.45
N ALA A 55 -0.14 -8.50 12.27
CA ALA A 55 -0.61 -8.99 10.98
C ALA A 55 -0.68 -7.86 9.94
N ILE A 56 -1.27 -6.71 10.28
CA ILE A 56 -1.32 -5.53 9.41
C ILE A 56 0.10 -5.05 9.09
N LEU A 57 0.98 -4.98 10.09
CA LEU A 57 2.38 -4.61 9.88
C LEU A 57 3.08 -5.61 8.94
N GLY A 58 2.83 -6.90 9.10
CA GLY A 58 3.38 -7.95 8.22
C GLY A 58 2.92 -7.80 6.77
N ILE A 59 1.62 -7.57 6.56
CA ILE A 59 1.05 -7.30 5.22
C ILE A 59 1.69 -6.03 4.62
N TYR A 60 1.83 -4.98 5.43
CA TYR A 60 2.45 -3.74 5.01
C TYR A 60 3.92 -3.91 4.62
N LEU A 61 4.71 -4.62 5.43
CA LEU A 61 6.11 -4.92 5.12
C LEU A 61 6.24 -5.76 3.86
N LEU A 62 5.37 -6.76 3.66
CA LEU A 62 5.35 -7.56 2.44
C LEU A 62 5.01 -6.71 1.21
N PHE A 63 4.05 -5.78 1.34
CA PHE A 63 3.77 -4.80 0.30
C PHE A 63 5.00 -3.93 0.00
N LEU A 64 5.69 -3.40 1.02
CA LEU A 64 6.90 -2.59 0.83
C LEU A 64 8.02 -3.37 0.14
N LEU A 65 8.20 -4.65 0.47
CA LEU A 65 9.17 -5.51 -0.21
C LEU A 65 8.82 -5.70 -1.69
N CYS A 66 7.55 -5.95 -2.00
CA CYS A 66 7.06 -6.03 -3.38
C CYS A 66 7.24 -4.70 -4.11
N TRP A 67 6.86 -3.58 -3.48
CA TRP A 67 7.02 -2.24 -4.03
C TRP A 67 8.50 -1.93 -4.30
N ASN A 68 9.41 -2.23 -3.37
CA ASN A 68 10.83 -1.98 -3.52
C ASN A 68 11.43 -2.78 -4.70
N ARG A 69 10.98 -4.02 -4.89
CA ARG A 69 11.36 -4.83 -6.06
C ARG A 69 10.82 -4.26 -7.37
N LEU A 70 9.58 -3.76 -7.37
CA LEU A 70 8.94 -3.21 -8.57
C LEU A 70 9.40 -1.78 -8.90
N ASN A 71 9.88 -1.03 -7.92
CA ASN A 71 10.31 0.35 -8.06
C ASN A 71 11.33 0.58 -9.21
N PRO A 72 12.45 -0.16 -9.32
CA PRO A 72 13.38 0.02 -10.44
C PRO A 72 12.73 -0.27 -11.80
N HIS A 73 11.82 -1.25 -11.88
CA HIS A 73 11.11 -1.57 -13.12
C HIS A 73 10.15 -0.45 -13.52
N VAL A 74 9.35 0.07 -12.59
CA VAL A 74 8.40 1.16 -12.86
C VAL A 74 9.12 2.44 -13.26
N ILE A 75 10.20 2.82 -12.56
CA ILE A 75 11.00 4.00 -12.90
C ILE A 75 11.66 3.86 -14.27
N ASN A 76 12.17 2.67 -14.61
CA ASN A 76 12.77 2.45 -15.93
C ASN A 76 11.72 2.55 -17.05
N THR A 77 10.52 2.01 -16.84
CA THR A 77 9.41 2.13 -17.78
C THR A 77 8.94 3.59 -17.94
N LEU A 78 8.88 4.34 -16.84
CA LEU A 78 8.56 5.77 -16.85
C LEU A 78 9.60 6.57 -17.66
N LYS A 79 10.89 6.29 -17.47
CA LYS A 79 11.97 6.92 -18.26
C LYS A 79 11.86 6.60 -19.75
N LYS A 80 11.47 5.37 -20.11
CA LYS A 80 11.27 4.99 -21.51
C LYS A 80 10.10 5.72 -22.18
N MET A 81 9.08 6.13 -21.42
CA MET A 81 7.94 6.91 -21.95
C MET A 81 8.27 8.40 -22.11
N GLU A 82 9.39 8.87 -21.55
CA GLU A 82 9.84 10.24 -21.63
C GLU A 82 10.70 10.52 -22.88
N TYR A 83 11.30 9.48 -23.47
CA TYR A 83 12.01 9.49 -24.76
C TYR A 83 11.05 9.23 -25.93
#